data_AF-A0AAU5FSC1-F1
#
_entry.id   AF-A0AAU5FSC1-F1
#
_cell.length_a   1.000
_cell.length_b   1.000
_cell.length_c   1.000
_cell.angle_alpha   90.00
_cell.angle_beta   90.00
_cell.angle_gamma   90.00
#
_symmetry.space_group_name_H-M   'P 1'
#
loop_
_entity.id
_entity.type
_entity.pdbx_description
1 polymer ?
#
loop_
_entity_poly.entity_id
_entity_poly.type
_entity_poly.pdbx_seq_one_letter_code
_entity_poly.pdbx_strand_id
1 'polypeptide(L)'
;MHSLHHAPSTPPASGGTAALAAPHAGVRARVRLLTVARTAGLHLSPQESDDASGGGRVLLGEADESTVRALGDLIVAARHATPVAVAPPVSGSAGQRLRETVRAVGLELNPGTPRTGPDGPRYLLGEADHATVTRLADLITTGHTRLHLAADDLRFALVAHGLNAEQVKVEAGTVDLGSIDVPDARTLLRLLTGSTEDGPDYSDDPRGYGLLAARITDAVKTVTGGGDVNAAYTPYCPRCREEAAILLRGLPLPHISRLTDHLTRTAA
;
A
#
# COMPACT_ATOMS: atom_id res chain seq x y z
N MET A 1 -22.67 23.46 -82.13
CA MET A 1 -22.40 22.24 -81.33
C MET A 1 -21.40 22.60 -80.25
N HIS A 2 -21.88 22.93 -79.04
CA HIS A 2 -21.04 23.25 -77.89
C HIS A 2 -21.24 22.18 -76.84
N SER A 3 -20.24 21.31 -76.69
CA SER A 3 -20.15 20.33 -75.60
C SER A 3 -19.71 21.04 -74.33
N LEU A 4 -20.62 21.11 -73.36
CA LEU A 4 -20.33 21.52 -71.99
C LEU A 4 -19.81 20.30 -71.22
N HIS A 5 -18.52 20.32 -70.84
CA HIS A 5 -17.94 19.38 -69.89
C HIS A 5 -18.37 19.75 -68.47
N HIS A 6 -19.23 18.93 -67.85
CA HIS A 6 -19.50 18.99 -66.43
C HIS A 6 -18.33 18.37 -65.65
N ALA A 7 -17.74 19.16 -64.75
CA ALA A 7 -16.75 18.70 -63.78
C ALA A 7 -17.45 17.96 -62.62
N PRO A 8 -16.88 16.84 -62.12
CA PRO A 8 -17.44 16.12 -60.98
C PRO A 8 -17.22 16.90 -59.68
N SER A 9 -18.31 17.18 -58.96
CA SER A 9 -18.30 17.80 -57.63
C SER A 9 -17.76 16.82 -56.59
N THR A 10 -16.63 17.17 -55.98
CA THR A 10 -16.05 16.47 -54.83
C THR A 10 -16.91 16.72 -53.58
N PRO A 11 -17.31 15.68 -52.82
CA PRO A 11 -18.07 15.87 -51.58
C PRO A 11 -17.21 16.55 -50.50
N PRO A 12 -17.79 17.40 -49.63
CA PRO A 12 -17.07 18.02 -48.54
C PRO A 12 -16.65 16.97 -47.50
N ALA A 13 -15.40 17.07 -47.05
CA ALA A 13 -14.86 16.26 -45.96
C ALA A 13 -15.68 16.50 -44.69
N SER A 14 -16.39 15.46 -44.24
CA SER A 14 -17.10 15.40 -42.98
C SER A 14 -16.08 15.48 -41.82
N GLY A 15 -15.89 16.70 -41.31
CA GLY A 15 -15.05 17.00 -40.17
C GLY A 15 -15.65 16.50 -38.85
N GLY A 16 -14.88 15.64 -38.16
CA GLY A 16 -14.51 15.89 -36.77
C GLY A 16 -15.56 15.69 -35.67
N THR A 17 -16.12 14.49 -35.52
CA THR A 17 -16.87 14.09 -34.30
C THR A 17 -15.96 13.69 -33.12
N ALA A 18 -14.63 13.76 -33.24
CA ALA A 18 -13.70 13.27 -32.23
C ALA A 18 -13.53 14.18 -30.99
N ALA A 19 -14.03 15.43 -30.99
CA ALA A 19 -13.70 16.40 -29.95
C ALA A 19 -14.63 16.40 -28.72
N LEU A 20 -15.83 15.82 -28.78
CA LEU A 20 -16.81 15.88 -27.68
C LEU A 20 -16.69 14.74 -26.65
N ALA A 21 -15.88 13.71 -26.89
CA ALA A 21 -15.77 12.57 -25.97
C ALA A 21 -14.63 12.70 -24.92
N ALA A 22 -13.63 13.55 -25.18
CA ALA A 22 -12.43 13.67 -24.36
C ALA A 22 -12.62 14.17 -22.91
N PRO A 23 -13.48 15.16 -22.59
CA PRO A 23 -13.55 15.71 -21.23
C PRO A 23 -14.07 14.70 -20.19
N HIS A 24 -14.82 13.68 -20.62
CA HIS A 24 -15.35 12.66 -19.71
C HIS A 24 -14.33 11.57 -19.34
N ALA A 25 -13.30 11.35 -20.15
CA ALA A 25 -12.33 10.29 -19.91
C ALA A 25 -11.52 10.57 -18.63
N GLY A 26 -10.95 11.78 -18.50
CA GLY A 26 -10.18 12.20 -17.33
C GLY A 26 -10.97 12.11 -16.02
N VAL A 27 -12.23 12.57 -16.04
CA VAL A 27 -13.13 12.50 -14.88
C VAL A 27 -13.39 11.05 -14.46
N ARG A 28 -13.70 10.16 -15.42
CA ARG A 28 -13.93 8.73 -15.12
C ARG A 28 -12.68 8.05 -14.55
N ALA A 29 -11.51 8.32 -15.12
CA ALA A 29 -10.25 7.77 -14.60
C ALA A 29 -9.96 8.27 -13.17
N ARG A 30 -10.22 9.55 -12.88
CA ARG A 30 -10.10 10.12 -11.54
C ARG A 30 -11.03 9.43 -10.55
N VAL A 31 -12.32 9.30 -10.89
CA VAL A 31 -13.32 8.64 -10.05
C VAL A 31 -12.88 7.20 -9.78
N ARG A 32 -12.46 6.47 -10.81
CA ARG A 32 -11.93 5.11 -10.66
C ARG A 32 -10.75 5.07 -9.70
N LEU A 33 -9.77 5.95 -9.87
CA LEU A 33 -8.60 6.03 -9.00
C LEU A 33 -9.01 6.26 -7.53
N LEU A 34 -9.89 7.24 -7.28
CA LEU A 34 -10.35 7.55 -5.92
C LEU A 34 -11.14 6.39 -5.30
N THR A 35 -11.95 5.68 -6.09
CA THR A 35 -12.66 4.48 -5.64
C THR A 35 -11.68 3.38 -5.24
N VAL A 36 -10.72 3.02 -6.10
CA VAL A 36 -9.77 1.95 -5.78
C VAL A 36 -8.83 2.33 -4.63
N ALA A 37 -8.41 3.60 -4.56
CA ALA A 37 -7.63 4.13 -3.45
C ALA A 37 -8.39 3.96 -2.13
N ARG A 38 -9.67 4.36 -2.09
CA ARG A 38 -10.51 4.22 -0.90
C ARG A 38 -10.70 2.75 -0.49
N THR A 39 -10.95 1.85 -1.45
CA THR A 39 -11.05 0.41 -1.17
C THR A 39 -9.74 -0.15 -0.60
N ALA A 40 -8.59 0.38 -1.03
CA ALA A 40 -7.28 0.02 -0.49
C ALA A 40 -6.93 0.72 0.84
N GLY A 41 -7.84 1.51 1.42
CA GLY A 41 -7.61 2.27 2.66
C GLY A 41 -6.73 3.52 2.47
N LEU A 42 -6.55 4.00 1.25
CA LEU A 42 -5.80 5.21 0.94
C LEU A 42 -6.72 6.43 0.97
N HIS A 43 -6.34 7.46 1.73
CA HIS A 43 -7.10 8.70 1.87
C HIS A 43 -6.58 9.78 0.92
N LEU A 44 -7.07 9.77 -0.33
CA LEU A 44 -6.81 10.83 -1.30
C LEU A 44 -7.87 11.93 -1.17
N SER A 45 -7.44 13.13 -0.79
CA SER A 45 -8.31 14.31 -0.71
C SER A 45 -8.39 14.97 -2.09
N PRO A 46 -9.55 14.94 -2.77
CA PRO A 46 -9.69 15.62 -4.05
C PRO A 46 -9.53 17.12 -3.85
N GLN A 47 -8.62 17.73 -4.60
CA GLN A 47 -8.60 19.17 -4.76
C GLN A 47 -9.67 19.56 -5.79
N GLU A 48 -10.43 20.62 -5.51
CA GLU A 48 -11.28 21.25 -6.53
C GLU A 48 -10.34 21.75 -7.62
N SER A 49 -10.35 21.09 -8.78
CA SER A 49 -9.73 21.68 -9.96
C SER A 49 -10.69 22.73 -10.45
N ASP A 50 -10.24 23.97 -10.57
CA ASP A 50 -10.90 24.89 -11.51
C ASP A 50 -10.88 24.19 -12.87
N ASP A 51 -12.05 23.75 -13.32
CA ASP A 51 -12.30 22.93 -14.52
C ASP A 51 -11.82 23.59 -15.85
N ALA A 52 -11.06 24.68 -15.77
CA ALA A 52 -10.53 25.46 -16.88
C ALA A 52 -9.24 24.91 -17.51
N SER A 53 -8.61 23.87 -16.94
CA SER A 53 -7.38 23.31 -17.51
C SER A 53 -7.68 22.39 -18.69
N GLY A 54 -7.90 22.98 -19.87
CA GLY A 54 -8.13 22.28 -21.15
C GLY A 54 -6.99 21.38 -21.65
N GLY A 55 -6.01 21.04 -20.80
CA GLY A 55 -4.81 20.26 -21.14
C GLY A 55 -4.94 18.74 -20.98
N GLY A 56 -6.13 18.21 -20.66
CA GLY A 56 -6.35 16.76 -20.51
C GLY A 56 -5.60 16.11 -19.33
N ARG A 57 -4.99 16.92 -18.45
CA ARG A 57 -4.37 16.48 -17.20
C ARG A 57 -5.39 16.51 -16.07
N VAL A 58 -5.22 15.58 -15.14
CA VAL A 58 -6.11 15.38 -13.99
C VAL A 58 -5.31 15.64 -12.72
N LEU A 59 -5.82 16.53 -11.87
CA LEU A 59 -5.26 16.76 -10.55
C LEU A 59 -5.62 15.59 -9.63
N LEU A 60 -4.59 14.93 -9.09
CA LEU A 60 -4.76 13.72 -8.28
C LEU A 60 -5.14 14.02 -6.83
N GLY A 61 -4.96 15.27 -6.39
CA GLY A 61 -5.29 15.74 -5.05
C GLY A 61 -4.11 15.70 -4.08
N GLU A 62 -4.45 15.67 -2.80
CA GLU A 62 -3.49 15.67 -1.70
C GLU A 62 -3.63 14.41 -0.85
N ALA A 63 -2.53 14.00 -0.21
CA ALA A 63 -2.47 12.88 0.72
C ALA A 63 -1.56 13.20 1.90
N ASP A 64 -1.86 12.64 3.06
CA ASP A 64 -0.93 12.62 4.20
C ASP A 64 0.27 11.69 3.94
N GLU A 65 1.27 11.77 4.80
CA GLU A 65 2.49 10.98 4.67
C GLU A 65 2.25 9.47 4.69
N SER A 66 1.36 8.98 5.54
CA SER A 66 0.98 7.56 5.63
C SER A 66 0.39 7.06 4.31
N THR A 67 -0.55 7.81 3.73
CA THR A 67 -1.20 7.49 2.46
C THR A 67 -0.20 7.50 1.31
N VAL A 68 0.74 8.45 1.29
CA VAL A 68 1.83 8.49 0.28
C VAL A 68 2.74 7.27 0.40
N ARG A 69 3.10 6.87 1.63
CA ARG A 69 3.92 5.68 1.88
C ARG A 69 3.20 4.41 1.43
N ALA A 70 1.95 4.22 1.87
CA ALA A 70 1.10 3.10 1.50
C ALA A 70 0.87 2.99 -0.02
N LEU A 71 0.69 4.12 -0.71
CA LEU A 71 0.60 4.16 -2.17
C LEU A 71 1.90 3.65 -2.81
N GLY A 72 3.05 4.09 -2.31
CA GLY A 72 4.35 3.59 -2.76
C GLY A 72 4.49 2.08 -2.58
N ASP A 73 4.12 1.57 -1.40
CA ASP A 73 4.23 0.15 -1.06
C ASP A 73 3.30 -0.72 -1.94
N LEU A 74 2.09 -0.24 -2.24
CA LEU A 74 1.17 -0.92 -3.17
C LEU A 74 1.71 -0.98 -4.61
N ILE A 75 2.37 0.08 -5.08
CA ILE A 75 3.00 0.08 -6.41
C ILE A 75 4.18 -0.89 -6.46
N VAL A 76 5.00 -0.94 -5.40
CA VAL A 76 6.09 -1.93 -5.27
C VAL A 76 5.50 -3.35 -5.27
N ALA A 77 4.43 -3.58 -4.49
CA ALA A 77 3.73 -4.86 -4.43
C ALA A 77 3.22 -5.32 -5.81
N ALA A 78 2.69 -4.39 -6.60
CA ALA A 78 2.24 -4.68 -7.97
C ALA A 78 3.39 -5.04 -8.92
N ARG A 79 4.60 -4.52 -8.70
CA ARG A 79 5.76 -4.72 -9.59
C ARG A 79 6.40 -6.11 -9.53
N HIS A 80 6.33 -6.80 -8.39
CA HIS A 80 7.00 -8.09 -8.15
C HIS A 80 6.54 -9.27 -9.04
N ALA A 81 5.77 -9.03 -10.12
CA ALA A 81 5.60 -9.97 -11.23
C ALA A 81 6.81 -10.04 -12.18
N THR A 82 7.73 -9.08 -12.10
CA THR A 82 8.84 -8.95 -13.06
C THR A 82 10.15 -8.77 -12.29
N PRO A 83 11.15 -9.66 -12.46
CA PRO A 83 12.40 -9.62 -11.72
C PRO A 83 13.30 -8.52 -12.28
N VAL A 84 13.12 -7.31 -11.77
CA VAL A 84 14.11 -6.24 -11.95
C VAL A 84 14.64 -5.93 -10.56
N ALA A 85 15.92 -6.19 -10.34
CA ALA A 85 16.60 -5.86 -9.09
C ALA A 85 16.50 -4.35 -8.86
N VAL A 86 15.73 -3.95 -7.85
CA VAL A 86 15.65 -2.56 -7.41
C VAL A 86 16.49 -2.47 -6.15
N ALA A 87 17.40 -1.50 -6.13
CA ALA A 87 18.07 -1.12 -4.90
C ALA A 87 17.03 -0.79 -3.82
N PRO A 88 17.29 -1.13 -2.54
CA PRO A 88 16.38 -0.80 -1.46
C PRO A 88 16.07 0.71 -1.48
N PRO A 89 14.84 1.12 -1.16
CA PRO A 89 14.45 2.52 -1.19
C PRO A 89 15.36 3.34 -0.27
N VAL A 90 15.92 4.41 -0.83
CA VAL A 90 16.89 5.29 -0.20
C VAL A 90 16.22 6.07 0.93
N SER A 91 16.96 6.36 2.00
CA SER A 91 16.55 7.29 3.06
C SER A 91 16.04 8.60 2.43
N GLY A 92 14.78 8.95 2.67
CA GLY A 92 14.14 10.12 2.04
C GLY A 92 12.70 10.29 2.48
N SER A 93 12.14 11.48 2.24
CA SER A 93 10.73 11.78 2.52
C SER A 93 9.79 10.83 1.75
N ALA A 94 8.57 10.63 2.26
CA ALA A 94 7.58 9.76 1.61
C ALA A 94 7.31 10.18 0.14
N GLY A 95 7.26 11.49 -0.13
CA GLY A 95 7.10 12.02 -1.48
C GLY A 95 8.26 11.67 -2.42
N GLN A 96 9.51 11.70 -1.93
CA GLN A 96 10.67 11.28 -2.72
C GLN A 96 10.62 9.78 -3.03
N ARG A 97 10.34 8.94 -2.02
CA ARG A 97 10.19 7.49 -2.20
C ARG A 97 9.09 7.18 -3.21
N LEU A 98 7.92 7.83 -3.10
CA LEU A 98 6.84 7.66 -4.07
C LEU A 98 7.29 8.06 -5.48
N ARG A 99 7.99 9.20 -5.64
CA ARG A 99 8.51 9.67 -6.94
C ARG A 99 9.49 8.67 -7.56
N GLU A 100 10.36 8.07 -6.77
CA GLU A 100 11.29 7.05 -7.25
C GLU A 100 10.54 5.78 -7.67
N THR A 101 9.58 5.33 -6.85
CA THR A 101 8.76 4.14 -7.13
C THR A 101 7.92 4.28 -8.40
N VAL A 102 7.21 5.40 -8.58
CA VAL A 102 6.39 5.67 -9.78
C VAL A 102 7.25 5.76 -11.03
N ARG A 103 8.42 6.42 -10.97
CA ARG A 103 9.37 6.45 -12.09
C ARG A 103 9.88 5.06 -12.43
N ALA A 104 10.15 4.23 -11.43
CA ALA A 104 10.66 2.88 -11.64
C ALA A 104 9.64 1.93 -12.28
N VAL A 105 8.34 2.27 -12.27
CA VAL A 105 7.29 1.59 -13.05
C VAL A 105 6.91 2.34 -14.33
N GLY A 106 7.65 3.39 -14.70
CA GLY A 106 7.43 4.16 -15.92
C GLY A 106 6.16 5.02 -15.88
N LEU A 107 5.79 5.54 -14.71
CA LEU A 107 4.75 6.54 -14.55
C LEU A 107 5.37 7.94 -14.37
N GLU A 108 4.81 8.90 -15.08
CA GLU A 108 5.17 10.32 -14.94
C GLU A 108 4.31 10.98 -13.85
N LEU A 109 4.63 10.67 -12.60
CA LEU A 109 4.04 11.32 -11.44
C LEU A 109 5.12 12.14 -10.72
N ASN A 110 4.82 13.40 -10.39
CA ASN A 110 5.72 14.26 -9.63
C ASN A 110 5.07 14.73 -8.33
N PRO A 111 5.11 13.91 -7.26
CA PRO A 111 4.66 14.35 -5.95
C PRO A 111 5.46 15.59 -5.53
N GLY A 112 4.75 16.62 -5.09
CA GLY A 112 5.33 17.86 -4.58
C GLY A 112 6.07 17.67 -3.25
N THR A 113 6.75 18.71 -2.79
CA THR A 113 7.30 18.77 -1.44
C THR A 113 6.17 18.80 -0.40
N PRO A 114 6.36 18.22 0.79
CA PRO A 114 5.35 18.27 1.84
C PRO A 114 5.04 19.73 2.22
N ARG A 115 3.75 20.04 2.32
CA ARG A 115 3.25 21.28 2.89
C ARG A 115 2.84 21.01 4.33
N THR A 116 3.30 21.84 5.26
CA THR A 116 2.90 21.74 6.67
C THR A 116 1.44 22.20 6.81
N GLY A 117 0.56 21.31 7.24
CA GLY A 117 -0.83 21.61 7.60
C GLY A 117 -1.10 21.38 9.09
N PRO A 118 -2.31 21.72 9.56
CA PRO A 118 -2.72 21.52 10.96
C PRO A 118 -2.70 20.04 11.37
N ASP A 119 -2.97 19.14 10.42
CA ASP A 119 -3.00 17.69 10.64
C ASP A 119 -1.66 16.99 10.29
N GLY A 120 -0.58 17.77 10.12
CA GLY A 120 0.74 17.27 9.73
C GLY A 120 1.11 17.51 8.26
N PRO A 121 2.18 16.88 7.76
CA PRO A 121 2.67 17.09 6.40
C PRO A 121 1.72 16.47 5.36
N ARG A 122 1.31 17.29 4.38
CA ARG A 122 0.51 16.87 3.22
C ARG A 122 1.27 17.00 1.92
N TYR A 123 1.11 16.03 1.03
CA TYR A 123 1.77 15.97 -0.26
C TYR A 123 0.74 16.18 -1.37
N LEU A 124 1.00 17.16 -2.23
CA LEU A 124 0.29 17.29 -3.49
C LEU A 124 0.81 16.21 -4.45
N LEU A 125 -0.05 15.31 -4.92
CA LEU A 125 0.38 14.22 -5.82
C LEU A 125 0.65 14.71 -7.26
N GLY A 126 0.25 15.96 -7.56
CA GLY A 126 0.45 16.62 -8.83
C GLY A 126 -0.64 16.29 -9.85
N GLU A 127 -0.31 16.53 -11.11
CA GLU A 127 -1.19 16.30 -12.25
C GLU A 127 -0.67 15.16 -13.11
N ALA A 128 -1.57 14.33 -13.62
CA ALA A 128 -1.25 13.22 -14.50
C ALA A 128 -2.23 13.15 -15.67
N ASP A 129 -1.80 12.64 -16.81
CA ASP A 129 -2.71 12.36 -17.92
C ASP A 129 -3.63 11.18 -17.62
N HIS A 130 -4.68 11.02 -18.43
CA HIS A 130 -5.67 9.94 -18.29
C HIS A 130 -5.03 8.53 -18.26
N ALA A 131 -4.02 8.29 -19.09
CA ALA A 131 -3.35 7.00 -19.19
C ALA A 131 -2.58 6.67 -17.90
N THR A 132 -1.86 7.64 -17.36
CA THR A 132 -1.12 7.56 -16.09
C THR A 132 -2.07 7.33 -14.92
N VAL A 133 -3.19 8.05 -14.85
CA VAL A 133 -4.22 7.85 -13.80
C VAL A 133 -4.81 6.44 -13.86
N THR A 134 -5.14 5.96 -15.06
CA THR A 134 -5.69 4.61 -15.26
C THR A 134 -4.70 3.54 -14.84
N ARG A 135 -3.44 3.67 -15.27
CA ARG A 135 -2.38 2.73 -14.92
C ARG A 135 -2.04 2.74 -13.43
N LEU A 136 -2.08 3.90 -12.79
CA LEU A 136 -1.93 4.02 -11.34
C LEU A 136 -3.05 3.27 -10.60
N ALA A 137 -4.30 3.41 -11.05
CA ALA A 137 -5.43 2.67 -10.49
C ALA A 137 -5.24 1.14 -10.62
N ASP A 138 -4.76 0.68 -11.79
CA ASP A 138 -4.48 -0.76 -12.01
C ASP A 138 -3.37 -1.29 -11.08
N LEU A 139 -2.32 -0.50 -10.86
CA LEU A 139 -1.24 -0.85 -9.94
C LEU A 139 -1.75 -0.93 -8.49
N ILE A 140 -2.58 0.01 -8.05
CA ILE A 140 -3.20 -0.03 -6.71
C ILE A 140 -4.05 -1.29 -6.56
N THR A 141 -4.91 -1.60 -7.53
CA THR A 141 -5.75 -2.81 -7.50
C THR A 141 -4.90 -4.08 -7.45
N THR A 142 -3.86 -4.17 -8.28
CA THR A 142 -2.97 -5.34 -8.35
C THR A 142 -2.18 -5.51 -7.05
N GLY A 143 -1.59 -4.43 -6.54
CA GLY A 143 -0.85 -4.42 -5.28
C GLY A 143 -1.74 -4.83 -4.10
N HIS A 144 -2.95 -4.27 -4.02
CA HIS A 144 -3.91 -4.56 -2.96
C HIS A 144 -4.36 -6.03 -3.00
N THR A 145 -4.65 -6.56 -4.18
CA THR A 145 -5.01 -7.98 -4.36
C THR A 145 -3.89 -8.90 -3.87
N ARG A 146 -2.64 -8.61 -4.22
CA ARG A 146 -1.49 -9.39 -3.75
C ARG A 146 -1.29 -9.32 -2.26
N LEU A 147 -1.54 -8.16 -1.67
CA LEU A 147 -1.43 -7.97 -0.23
C LEU A 147 -2.45 -8.84 0.53
N HIS A 148 -3.67 -8.99 0.01
CA HIS A 148 -4.66 -9.92 0.56
C HIS A 148 -4.22 -11.38 0.43
N LEU A 149 -3.71 -11.79 -0.74
CA LEU A 149 -3.20 -13.15 -0.92
C LEU A 149 -2.05 -13.46 0.04
N ALA A 150 -1.11 -12.52 0.19
CA ALA A 150 0.00 -12.71 1.12
C ALA A 150 -0.45 -12.70 2.60
N ALA A 151 -1.51 -11.94 2.93
CA ALA A 151 -2.13 -12.02 4.25
C ALA A 151 -2.79 -13.38 4.48
N ASP A 152 -3.47 -13.96 3.49
CA ASP A 152 -4.01 -15.32 3.55
C ASP A 152 -2.90 -16.36 3.75
N ASP A 153 -1.82 -16.28 2.98
CA ASP A 153 -0.68 -17.19 3.12
C ASP A 153 -0.04 -17.09 4.51
N LEU A 154 0.10 -15.86 5.03
CA LEU A 154 0.57 -15.66 6.41
C LEU A 154 -0.40 -16.26 7.44
N ARG A 155 -1.72 -16.07 7.27
CA ARG A 155 -2.72 -16.69 8.16
C ARG A 155 -2.56 -18.20 8.18
N PHE A 156 -2.44 -18.83 7.02
CA PHE A 156 -2.23 -20.29 6.94
C PHE A 156 -0.94 -20.72 7.63
N ALA A 157 0.16 -19.98 7.43
CA ALA A 157 1.43 -20.28 8.08
C ALA A 157 1.34 -20.15 9.62
N LEU A 158 0.68 -19.12 10.14
CA LEU A 158 0.47 -18.94 11.59
C LEU A 158 -0.40 -20.07 12.17
N VAL A 159 -1.51 -20.40 11.51
CA VAL A 159 -2.43 -21.47 11.94
C VAL A 159 -1.74 -22.83 11.93
N ALA A 160 -0.84 -23.10 10.97
CA ALA A 160 -0.06 -24.33 10.94
C ALA A 160 0.83 -24.53 12.18
N HIS A 161 1.18 -23.45 12.87
CA HIS A 161 1.91 -23.46 14.15
C HIS A 161 0.99 -23.36 15.38
N GLY A 162 -0.33 -23.45 15.19
CA GLY A 162 -1.31 -23.36 16.27
C GLY A 162 -1.54 -21.95 16.80
N LEU A 163 -1.08 -20.91 16.10
CA LEU A 163 -1.29 -19.51 16.49
C LEU A 163 -2.66 -19.01 16.00
N ASN A 164 -3.31 -18.16 16.80
CA ASN A 164 -4.50 -17.44 16.39
C ASN A 164 -4.14 -16.40 15.31
N ALA A 165 -4.84 -16.47 14.17
CA ALA A 165 -4.66 -15.57 13.03
C ALA A 165 -5.96 -14.86 12.60
N GLU A 166 -7.02 -14.89 13.42
CA GLU A 166 -8.33 -14.31 13.10
C GLU A 166 -8.27 -12.80 12.87
N GLN A 167 -7.32 -12.11 13.51
CA GLN A 167 -7.16 -10.67 13.42
C GLN A 167 -6.19 -10.20 12.33
N VAL A 168 -5.56 -11.15 11.61
CA VAL A 168 -4.71 -10.77 10.47
C VAL A 168 -5.60 -10.11 9.43
N LYS A 169 -5.23 -8.92 8.94
CA LYS A 169 -6.02 -8.17 7.95
C LYS A 169 -5.14 -7.21 7.15
N VAL A 170 -5.62 -6.84 5.97
CA VAL A 170 -5.01 -5.78 5.17
C VAL A 170 -5.57 -4.44 5.60
N GLU A 171 -4.72 -3.51 5.99
CA GLU A 171 -5.09 -2.14 6.37
C GLU A 171 -4.09 -1.14 5.76
N ALA A 172 -4.63 -0.12 5.07
CA ALA A 172 -3.87 0.99 4.47
C ALA A 172 -2.59 0.56 3.73
N GLY A 173 -2.68 -0.44 2.84
CA GLY A 173 -1.53 -0.91 2.04
C GLY A 173 -0.49 -1.73 2.80
N THR A 174 -0.78 -2.14 4.03
CA THR A 174 0.04 -3.06 4.84
C THR A 174 -0.80 -4.21 5.38
N VAL A 175 -0.16 -5.23 5.93
CA VAL A 175 -0.81 -6.30 6.68
C VAL A 175 -0.58 -6.07 8.17
N ASP A 176 -1.68 -6.05 8.91
CA ASP A 176 -1.70 -6.07 10.36
C ASP A 176 -1.94 -7.50 10.80
N LEU A 177 -1.16 -8.01 11.75
CA LEU A 177 -1.44 -9.30 12.39
C LEU A 177 -2.54 -9.15 13.45
N GLY A 178 -2.79 -7.92 13.89
CA GLY A 178 -3.75 -7.61 14.94
C GLY A 178 -3.18 -7.91 16.32
N SER A 179 -4.08 -8.13 17.27
CA SER A 179 -3.74 -8.50 18.64
C SER A 179 -3.48 -9.99 18.74
N ILE A 180 -2.31 -10.34 19.22
CA ILE A 180 -1.90 -11.71 19.54
C ILE A 180 -1.83 -11.80 21.06
N ASP A 181 -2.44 -12.82 21.65
CA ASP A 181 -2.34 -13.02 23.09
C ASP A 181 -0.90 -13.33 23.53
N VAL A 182 -0.63 -13.20 24.83
CA VAL A 182 0.73 -13.41 25.37
C VAL A 182 1.27 -14.82 25.08
N PRO A 183 0.50 -15.92 25.28
CA PRO A 183 0.94 -17.27 24.91
C PRO A 183 1.36 -17.40 23.44
N ASP A 184 0.54 -16.93 22.50
CA ASP A 184 0.82 -16.98 21.07
C ASP A 184 2.00 -16.09 20.70
N ALA A 185 2.14 -14.92 21.33
CA ALA A 185 3.26 -14.03 21.14
C ALA A 185 4.60 -14.69 21.56
N ARG A 186 4.60 -15.48 22.65
CA ARG A 186 5.77 -16.27 23.06
C ARG A 186 6.08 -17.37 22.06
N THR A 187 5.07 -18.08 21.57
CA THR A 187 5.23 -19.11 20.53
C THR A 187 5.77 -18.51 19.24
N LEU A 188 5.22 -17.39 18.78
CA LEU A 188 5.71 -16.65 17.63
C LEU A 188 7.18 -16.25 17.82
N LEU A 189 7.55 -15.70 18.99
CA LEU A 189 8.95 -15.35 19.25
C LEU A 189 9.89 -16.56 19.14
N ARG A 190 9.48 -17.73 19.65
CA ARG A 190 10.27 -18.97 19.51
C ARG A 190 10.43 -19.36 18.04
N LEU A 191 9.36 -19.32 17.25
CA LEU A 191 9.41 -19.63 15.81
C LEU A 191 10.33 -18.67 15.03
N LEU A 192 10.31 -17.38 15.37
CA LEU A 192 11.12 -16.37 14.70
C LEU A 192 12.60 -16.47 15.05
N THR A 193 12.92 -16.87 16.28
CA THR A 193 14.30 -16.93 16.78
C THR A 193 14.93 -18.32 16.70
N GLY A 194 14.12 -19.37 16.55
CA GLY A 194 14.55 -20.76 16.71
C GLY A 194 14.93 -21.11 18.15
N SER A 195 14.64 -20.25 19.13
CA SER A 195 14.99 -20.49 20.53
C SER A 195 14.04 -21.50 21.18
N THR A 196 14.61 -22.47 21.89
CA THR A 196 13.87 -23.40 22.76
C THR A 196 13.77 -22.90 24.20
N GLU A 197 14.47 -21.81 24.55
CA GLU A 197 14.38 -21.25 25.88
C GLU A 197 13.04 -20.52 26.04
N ASP A 198 12.26 -20.95 27.02
CA ASP A 198 11.23 -20.11 27.60
C ASP A 198 11.97 -18.87 28.13
N GLY A 199 11.78 -17.74 27.45
CA GLY A 199 12.44 -16.49 27.80
C GLY A 199 12.22 -16.08 29.27
N PRO A 200 12.76 -14.92 29.70
CA PRO A 200 12.59 -14.44 31.06
C PRO A 200 11.12 -14.52 31.45
N ASP A 201 10.84 -14.97 32.68
CA ASP A 201 9.46 -15.09 33.18
C ASP A 201 8.77 -13.73 33.04
N TYR A 202 7.94 -13.62 32.02
CA TYR A 202 7.06 -12.48 31.78
C TYR A 202 5.89 -12.61 32.76
N SER A 203 6.20 -12.61 34.05
CA SER A 203 5.21 -12.44 35.11
C SER A 203 4.36 -11.21 34.82
N ASP A 204 3.17 -11.10 35.42
CA ASP A 204 2.14 -10.07 35.17
C ASP A 204 2.57 -8.59 35.33
N ASP A 205 3.88 -8.31 35.40
CA ASP A 205 4.48 -6.99 35.24
C ASP A 205 4.33 -6.47 33.79
N PRO A 206 3.66 -5.32 33.59
CA PRO A 206 3.60 -4.62 32.31
C PRO A 206 4.97 -4.40 31.63
N ARG A 207 6.06 -4.29 32.41
CA ARG A 207 7.41 -4.14 31.85
C ARG A 207 7.89 -5.41 31.15
N GLY A 208 7.49 -6.59 31.64
CA GLY A 208 7.79 -7.86 31.01
C GLY A 208 7.17 -7.97 29.62
N TYR A 209 5.89 -7.62 29.50
CA TYR A 209 5.19 -7.64 28.20
C TYR A 209 5.68 -6.57 27.22
N GLY A 210 6.11 -5.41 27.72
CA GLY A 210 6.82 -4.42 26.89
C GLY A 210 8.12 -4.96 26.30
N LEU A 211 8.89 -5.72 27.09
CA LEU A 211 10.10 -6.39 26.61
C LEU A 211 9.77 -7.50 25.59
N LEU A 212 8.70 -8.26 25.78
CA LEU A 212 8.23 -9.24 24.81
C LEU A 212 7.90 -8.59 23.46
N ALA A 213 7.15 -7.48 23.45
CA ALA A 213 6.86 -6.72 22.23
C ALA A 213 8.15 -6.25 21.51
N ALA A 214 9.13 -5.74 22.26
CA ALA A 214 10.41 -5.31 21.71
C ALA A 214 11.18 -6.48 21.08
N ARG A 215 11.26 -7.63 21.77
CA ARG A 215 11.93 -8.83 21.23
C ARG A 215 11.25 -9.37 19.97
N ILE A 216 9.92 -9.34 19.92
CA ILE A 216 9.17 -9.72 18.72
C ILE A 216 9.48 -8.75 17.58
N THR A 217 9.50 -7.45 17.85
CA THR A 217 9.88 -6.43 16.85
C THR A 217 11.27 -6.71 16.28
N ASP A 218 12.25 -7.01 17.13
CA ASP A 218 13.63 -7.30 16.71
C ASP A 218 13.74 -8.62 15.94
N ALA A 219 13.00 -9.65 16.36
CA ALA A 219 12.98 -10.94 15.67
C ALA A 219 12.33 -10.82 14.28
N VAL A 220 11.20 -10.13 14.17
CA VAL A 220 10.57 -9.84 12.88
C VAL A 220 11.48 -8.99 12.00
N LYS A 221 12.14 -7.95 12.54
CA LYS A 221 13.17 -7.18 11.82
C LYS A 221 14.28 -8.07 11.28
N THR A 222 14.77 -9.01 12.08
CA THR A 222 15.83 -9.93 11.68
C THR A 222 15.38 -10.81 10.51
N VAL A 223 14.22 -11.45 10.63
CA VAL A 223 13.64 -12.32 9.58
C VAL A 223 13.35 -11.55 8.30
N THR A 224 12.86 -10.32 8.43
CA THR A 224 12.46 -9.48 7.30
C THR A 224 13.62 -8.69 6.69
N GLY A 225 14.82 -8.73 7.28
CA GLY A 225 16.00 -8.00 6.78
C GLY A 225 15.98 -6.49 7.08
N GLY A 226 15.49 -6.10 8.25
CA GLY A 226 15.45 -4.72 8.74
C GLY A 226 14.12 -4.01 8.55
N GLY A 227 13.02 -4.74 8.38
CA GLY A 227 11.73 -4.14 8.09
C GLY A 227 11.14 -3.30 9.22
N ASP A 228 10.50 -2.19 8.89
CA ASP A 228 9.72 -1.41 9.85
C ASP A 228 8.47 -2.20 10.25
N VAL A 229 8.49 -2.75 11.46
CA VAL A 229 7.34 -3.35 12.12
C VAL A 229 7.17 -2.67 13.47
N ASN A 230 5.91 -2.44 13.86
CA ASN A 230 5.58 -1.90 15.16
C ASN A 230 4.84 -2.97 15.96
N ALA A 231 5.49 -3.51 17.00
CA ALA A 231 4.82 -4.29 18.02
C ALA A 231 4.62 -3.44 19.27
N ALA A 232 3.39 -3.41 19.78
CA ALA A 232 3.02 -2.66 20.97
C ALA A 232 2.31 -3.57 21.98
N TYR A 233 2.63 -3.41 23.26
CA TYR A 233 1.88 -4.08 24.33
C TYR A 233 0.58 -3.33 24.61
N THR A 234 -0.53 -4.07 24.64
CA THR A 234 -1.84 -3.59 25.08
C THR A 234 -2.17 -4.25 26.42
N PRO A 235 -2.31 -3.48 27.51
CA PRO A 235 -2.61 -4.05 28.82
C PRO A 235 -4.06 -4.55 28.93
N TYR A 236 -4.29 -5.49 29.84
CA TYR A 236 -5.63 -5.94 30.19
C TYR A 236 -6.56 -4.76 30.52
N CYS A 237 -7.73 -4.74 29.90
CA CYS A 237 -8.74 -3.71 30.13
C CYS A 237 -10.01 -4.33 30.73
N PRO A 238 -10.28 -4.20 32.04
CA PRO A 238 -11.46 -4.78 32.67
C PRO A 238 -12.77 -4.17 32.18
N ARG A 239 -12.75 -2.94 31.66
CA ARG A 239 -13.93 -2.28 31.11
C ARG A 239 -14.32 -2.85 29.75
N CYS A 240 -13.33 -3.14 28.91
CA CYS A 240 -13.54 -3.71 27.58
C CYS A 240 -13.61 -5.25 27.61
N ARG A 241 -13.18 -5.89 28.71
CA ARG A 241 -12.96 -7.34 28.82
C ARG A 241 -11.97 -7.86 27.77
N GLU A 242 -10.98 -7.03 27.45
CA GLU A 242 -9.91 -7.37 26.51
C GLU A 242 -8.70 -7.86 27.31
N GLU A 243 -8.22 -9.05 26.95
CA GLU A 243 -7.02 -9.66 27.53
C GLU A 243 -5.75 -8.89 27.13
N ALA A 244 -4.70 -9.06 27.92
CA ALA A 244 -3.38 -8.53 27.59
C ALA A 244 -2.87 -9.13 26.27
N ALA A 245 -2.40 -8.28 25.35
CA ALA A 245 -2.02 -8.69 24.01
C ALA A 245 -0.82 -7.91 23.48
N ILE A 246 -0.12 -8.51 22.52
CA ILE A 246 0.89 -7.85 21.69
C ILE A 246 0.24 -7.55 20.35
N LEU A 247 0.18 -6.27 20.02
CA LEU A 247 -0.37 -5.78 18.78
C LEU A 247 0.75 -5.64 17.74
N LEU A 248 0.65 -6.35 16.60
CA LEU A 248 1.61 -6.26 15.51
C LEU A 248 0.97 -5.63 14.27
N ARG A 249 1.53 -4.53 13.78
CA ARG A 249 0.98 -3.76 12.66
C ARG A 249 2.01 -3.33 11.63
N GLY A 250 1.50 -3.03 10.44
CA GLY A 250 2.20 -2.24 9.43
C GLY A 250 3.21 -3.01 8.60
N LEU A 251 3.04 -4.31 8.39
CA LEU A 251 3.98 -5.09 7.61
C LEU A 251 3.73 -4.91 6.09
N PRO A 252 4.68 -4.37 5.32
CA PRO A 252 4.56 -4.27 3.87
C PRO A 252 4.75 -5.65 3.22
N LEU A 253 4.27 -5.79 1.97
CA LEU A 253 4.25 -7.07 1.25
C LEU A 253 5.60 -7.83 1.26
N PRO A 254 6.77 -7.21 0.97
CA PRO A 254 8.03 -7.95 0.95
C PRO A 254 8.39 -8.57 2.30
N HIS A 255 7.99 -7.93 3.40
CA HIS A 255 8.23 -8.43 4.75
C HIS A 255 7.28 -9.57 5.09
N ILE A 256 6.01 -9.47 4.67
CA ILE A 256 5.03 -10.56 4.82
C ILE A 256 5.51 -11.81 4.09
N SER A 257 5.93 -11.70 2.83
CA SER A 257 6.41 -12.87 2.08
C SER A 257 7.61 -13.53 2.78
N ARG A 258 8.60 -12.75 3.25
CA ARG A 258 9.76 -13.28 4.00
C ARG A 258 9.36 -13.93 5.31
N LEU A 259 8.41 -13.34 6.02
CA LEU A 259 7.90 -13.85 7.28
C LEU A 259 7.15 -15.18 7.07
N THR A 260 6.27 -15.24 6.07
CA THR A 260 5.56 -16.45 5.67
C THR A 260 6.53 -17.55 5.24
N ASP A 261 7.52 -17.24 4.42
CA ASP A 261 8.56 -18.20 4.00
C ASP A 261 9.34 -18.75 5.20
N HIS A 262 9.68 -17.88 6.17
CA HIS A 262 10.36 -18.29 7.40
C HIS A 262 9.50 -19.25 8.22
N LEU A 263 8.24 -18.88 8.48
CA LEU A 263 7.31 -19.70 9.26
C LEU A 263 7.01 -21.04 8.58
N THR A 264 6.89 -21.05 7.25
CA THR A 264 6.66 -22.29 6.49
C THR A 264 7.87 -23.22 6.59
N ARG A 265 9.10 -22.69 6.54
CA ARG A 265 10.32 -23.49 6.72
C ARG A 265 10.46 -24.06 8.13
N THR A 266 10.00 -23.35 9.16
CA THR A 266 10.04 -23.86 10.53
C THR A 266 8.99 -24.94 10.83
N ALA A 267 8.01 -25.14 9.94
CA ALA A 267 7.00 -26.20 10.06
C ALA A 267 7.44 -27.55 9.46
N ALA A 268 8.50 -27.55 8.64
CA ALA A 268 9.02 -28.72 7.91
C ALA A 268 10.14 -29.42 8.69
#